data_AF-A0A218XX75-F1
#
_entry.id   AF-A0A218XX75-F1
#
_cell.length_a   1.000
_cell.length_b   1.000
_cell.length_c   1.000
_cell.angle_alpha   90.00
_cell.angle_beta   90.00
_cell.angle_gamma   90.00
#
_symmetry.space_group_name_H-M   'P 1'
#
loop_
_entity.id
_entity.type
_entity.pdbx_description
1 polymer ?
#
loop_
_entity_poly.entity_id
_entity_poly.type
_entity_poly.pdbx_seq_one_letter_code
_entity_poly.pdbx_strand_id
1 'polypeptide(L)'
;MATCCPGDTIVLPRNCHLSAISGMVLSGAIPKYIVPEYSSQWEIAGGISSKQAALDELALEGGKASAVFLTSPTYHGLCSNIAEISELCHSVRVPLIVDEAHGAHLGLHNQLPPSALEQGADISIQSTHKVLCSLTQSSMLHMSGNIVDRDRISRSLQILQSSSPSYLLLSSLDATRAQLSENRGTLFSRTINLSVDARQLIKEIHGVTVLEPSSFPNCCAIDPLRLTVGFWRLGLSGYEADDVLYGDHGVVCELVENQSVTFALNLGTCEKHVQRLVSGIKQLSVRSSIGKINDRGSCNHHFEPFVETNTRMSPREAFFARKRRVSITECIGRISGELICPYPPGIPVTIPGEIITERGLNYLLKAKRNGAAISGASDSELSSIVVCCEKFSRIGLLEEDAFDKG
;
A
#
# COMPACT_ATOMS: atom_id res chain seq x y z
N MET A 1 -10.64 13.49 7.09
CA MET A 1 -11.29 14.36 8.09
C MET A 1 -11.59 15.75 7.56
N ALA A 2 -10.62 16.45 6.96
CA ALA A 2 -10.87 17.82 6.46
C ALA A 2 -11.73 17.89 5.18
N THR A 3 -11.69 16.85 4.34
CA THR A 3 -12.38 16.82 3.04
C THR A 3 -13.76 16.16 3.08
N CYS A 4 -13.99 15.23 4.01
CA CYS A 4 -15.22 14.44 4.10
C CYS A 4 -15.89 14.63 5.47
N CYS A 5 -17.21 14.80 5.46
CA CYS A 5 -18.07 14.76 6.62
C CYS A 5 -18.54 13.31 6.94
N PRO A 6 -19.09 13.05 8.13
CA PRO A 6 -19.70 11.75 8.42
C PRO A 6 -20.82 11.44 7.42
N GLY A 7 -20.78 10.25 6.81
CA GLY A 7 -21.73 9.81 5.77
C GLY A 7 -21.30 10.15 4.33
N ASP A 8 -20.32 11.04 4.15
CA ASP A 8 -19.80 11.36 2.82
C ASP A 8 -19.07 10.18 2.20
N THR A 9 -19.18 10.02 0.88
CA THR A 9 -18.47 8.99 0.14
C THR A 9 -17.06 9.43 -0.24
N ILE A 10 -16.06 8.59 0.03
CA ILE A 10 -14.68 8.76 -0.44
C ILE A 10 -14.32 7.62 -1.39
N VAL A 11 -13.81 7.96 -2.58
CA VAL A 11 -13.28 6.99 -3.54
C VAL A 11 -11.83 6.73 -3.21
N LEU A 12 -11.44 5.48 -3.04
CA LEU A 12 -10.07 5.12 -2.68
C LEU A 12 -9.70 3.71 -3.13
N PRO A 13 -8.41 3.43 -3.39
CA PRO A 13 -7.99 2.11 -3.83
C PRO A 13 -8.12 1.08 -2.71
N ARG A 14 -8.47 -0.17 -3.08
CA ARG A 14 -8.67 -1.27 -2.12
C ARG A 14 -7.39 -1.63 -1.36
N ASN A 15 -6.23 -1.33 -1.94
CA ASN A 15 -4.92 -1.50 -1.33
C ASN A 15 -4.41 -0.26 -0.57
N CYS A 16 -5.30 0.66 -0.18
CA CYS A 16 -4.92 1.81 0.64
C CYS A 16 -4.28 1.39 1.97
N HIS A 17 -3.41 2.26 2.49
CA HIS A 17 -2.73 2.03 3.75
C HIS A 17 -3.71 2.00 4.93
N LEU A 18 -3.37 1.29 6.01
CA LEU A 18 -4.21 1.14 7.21
C LEU A 18 -4.67 2.50 7.77
N SER A 19 -3.84 3.54 7.64
CA SER A 19 -4.15 4.90 8.09
C SER A 19 -5.35 5.51 7.36
N ALA A 20 -5.61 5.13 6.10
CA ALA A 20 -6.81 5.55 5.38
C ALA A 20 -8.06 4.96 6.03
N ILE A 21 -8.00 3.68 6.45
CA ILE A 21 -9.09 3.02 7.19
C ILE A 21 -9.31 3.71 8.54
N SER A 22 -8.25 3.96 9.31
CA SER A 22 -8.34 4.73 10.55
C SER A 22 -8.91 6.13 10.32
N GLY A 23 -8.53 6.78 9.22
CA GLY A 23 -9.07 8.07 8.82
C GLY A 23 -10.57 8.04 8.58
N MET A 24 -11.08 6.97 7.96
CA MET A 24 -12.52 6.74 7.76
C MET A 24 -13.26 6.44 9.06
N VAL A 25 -12.64 5.72 10.00
CA VAL A 25 -13.19 5.51 11.35
C VAL A 25 -13.38 6.86 12.05
N LEU A 26 -12.37 7.74 11.99
CA LEU A 26 -12.40 9.04 12.65
C LEU A 26 -13.35 10.03 11.95
N SER A 27 -13.33 10.10 10.62
CA SER A 27 -14.21 11.04 9.89
C SER A 27 -15.64 10.54 9.75
N GLY A 28 -15.88 9.23 9.82
CA GLY A 28 -17.14 8.61 9.42
C GLY A 28 -17.40 8.64 7.91
N ALA A 29 -16.35 8.74 7.10
CA ALA A 29 -16.49 8.66 5.64
C ALA A 29 -16.80 7.22 5.21
N ILE A 30 -17.58 7.08 4.15
CA ILE A 30 -18.01 5.80 3.59
C ILE A 30 -17.12 5.46 2.39
N PRO A 31 -16.41 4.32 2.39
CA PRO A 31 -15.56 3.94 1.28
C PRO A 31 -16.36 3.51 0.06
N LYS A 32 -15.99 4.02 -1.12
CA LYS A 32 -16.19 3.34 -2.41
C LYS A 32 -14.82 2.85 -2.87
N TYR A 33 -14.57 1.55 -2.75
CA TYR A 33 -13.29 0.97 -3.14
C TYR A 33 -13.18 0.81 -4.64
N ILE A 34 -12.02 1.17 -5.18
CA ILE A 34 -11.60 0.84 -6.55
C ILE A 34 -10.51 -0.22 -6.49
N VAL A 35 -10.59 -1.24 -7.33
CA VAL A 35 -9.61 -2.33 -7.36
C VAL A 35 -8.46 -1.91 -8.27
N PRO A 36 -7.21 -1.83 -7.78
CA PRO A 36 -6.06 -1.51 -8.62
C PRO A 36 -5.82 -2.57 -9.69
N GLU A 37 -5.08 -2.18 -10.72
CA GLU A 37 -4.51 -3.16 -11.65
C GLU A 37 -3.66 -4.19 -10.89
N TYR A 38 -3.66 -5.45 -11.30
CA TYR A 38 -2.89 -6.51 -10.64
C TYR A 38 -2.12 -7.33 -11.65
N SER A 39 -0.82 -7.53 -11.41
CA SER A 39 0.01 -8.42 -12.21
C SER A 39 0.10 -9.78 -11.54
N SER A 40 -0.51 -10.81 -12.14
CA SER A 40 -0.47 -12.18 -11.60
C SER A 40 0.93 -12.80 -11.62
N GLN A 41 1.79 -12.36 -12.55
CA GLN A 41 3.18 -12.82 -12.63
C GLN A 41 4.03 -12.25 -11.49
N TRP A 42 3.89 -10.95 -11.23
CA TRP A 42 4.63 -10.29 -10.17
C TRP A 42 3.97 -10.46 -8.80
N GLU A 43 2.70 -10.81 -8.77
CA GLU A 43 1.82 -10.79 -7.59
C GLU A 43 1.68 -9.40 -6.94
N ILE A 44 1.91 -8.33 -7.73
CA ILE A 44 1.95 -6.93 -7.30
C ILE A 44 0.72 -6.17 -7.79
N ALA A 45 0.17 -5.31 -6.92
CA ALA A 45 -0.82 -4.31 -7.30
C ALA A 45 -0.16 -3.07 -7.92
N GLY A 46 -0.66 -2.66 -9.08
CA GLY A 46 -0.23 -1.48 -9.82
C GLY A 46 -0.94 -0.20 -9.37
N GLY A 47 -0.87 0.81 -10.24
CA GLY A 47 -1.55 2.09 -10.05
C GLY A 47 -3.06 2.04 -10.32
N ILE A 48 -3.68 3.22 -10.24
CA ILE A 48 -5.07 3.46 -10.59
C ILE A 48 -5.14 4.21 -11.92
N SER A 49 -5.98 3.73 -12.83
CA SER A 49 -6.32 4.43 -14.07
C SER A 49 -7.43 5.46 -13.87
N SER A 50 -7.52 6.45 -14.75
CA SER A 50 -8.63 7.42 -14.81
C SER A 50 -9.99 6.75 -14.93
N LYS A 51 -10.06 5.66 -15.72
CA LYS A 51 -11.28 4.85 -15.87
C LYS A 51 -11.73 4.22 -14.55
N GLN A 52 -10.80 3.72 -13.74
CA GLN A 52 -11.12 3.18 -12.41
C GLN A 52 -11.50 4.29 -11.43
N ALA A 53 -10.91 5.48 -11.58
CA ALA A 53 -11.27 6.66 -10.79
C ALA A 53 -12.56 7.35 -11.28
N ALA A 54 -13.24 6.80 -12.29
CA ALA A 54 -14.40 7.42 -12.91
C ALA A 54 -15.54 7.66 -11.91
N LEU A 55 -15.85 8.94 -11.71
CA LEU A 55 -16.87 9.38 -10.77
C LEU A 55 -18.30 9.23 -11.32
N ASP A 56 -18.43 8.96 -12.62
CA ASP A 56 -19.72 8.82 -13.30
C ASP A 56 -20.54 7.64 -12.75
N GLU A 57 -19.88 6.53 -12.38
CA GLU A 57 -20.56 5.37 -11.77
C GLU A 57 -21.23 5.75 -10.44
N LEU A 58 -20.57 6.57 -9.63
CA LEU A 58 -21.16 7.08 -8.39
C LEU A 58 -22.35 8.00 -8.67
N ALA A 59 -22.24 8.85 -9.68
CA ALA A 59 -23.33 9.75 -10.07
C ALA A 59 -24.57 8.96 -10.56
N LEU A 60 -24.36 7.85 -11.27
CA LEU A 60 -25.43 6.94 -11.72
C LEU A 60 -26.14 6.24 -10.55
N GLU A 61 -25.41 5.93 -9.47
CA GLU A 61 -25.95 5.39 -8.22
C GLU A 61 -26.64 6.47 -7.35
N GLY A 62 -26.71 7.73 -7.83
CA GLY A 62 -27.28 8.87 -7.11
C GLY A 62 -26.36 9.43 -6.01
N GLY A 63 -25.12 8.97 -5.93
CA GLY A 63 -24.10 9.42 -4.99
C GLY A 63 -23.17 10.48 -5.60
N LYS A 64 -22.54 11.29 -4.75
CA LYS A 64 -21.43 12.15 -5.14
C LYS A 64 -20.22 11.87 -4.23
N ALA A 65 -19.05 11.66 -4.82
CA ALA A 65 -17.82 11.59 -4.06
C ALA A 65 -17.49 12.95 -3.44
N SER A 66 -17.14 12.97 -2.15
CA SER A 66 -16.62 14.17 -1.47
C SER A 66 -15.12 14.32 -1.63
N ALA A 67 -14.40 13.23 -1.94
CA ALA A 67 -12.98 13.25 -2.27
C ALA A 67 -12.60 11.98 -3.05
N VAL A 68 -11.53 12.09 -3.85
CA VAL A 68 -10.79 10.95 -4.38
C VAL A 68 -9.46 10.86 -3.64
N PHE A 69 -9.11 9.66 -3.19
CA PHE A 69 -7.84 9.35 -2.54
C PHE A 69 -7.08 8.33 -3.39
N LEU A 70 -5.81 8.58 -3.67
CA LEU A 70 -4.93 7.67 -4.40
C LEU A 70 -3.67 7.37 -3.58
N THR A 71 -3.06 6.22 -3.82
CA THR A 71 -1.69 5.94 -3.37
C THR A 71 -0.79 5.95 -4.60
N SER A 72 0.14 6.89 -4.67
CA SER A 72 1.08 7.00 -5.79
C SER A 72 2.35 7.75 -5.33
N PRO A 73 3.55 7.16 -5.50
CA PRO A 73 3.79 5.84 -6.08
C PRO A 73 3.34 4.69 -5.16
N THR A 74 3.19 3.49 -5.73
CA THR A 74 3.05 2.26 -4.94
C THR A 74 4.35 1.95 -4.17
N TYR A 75 4.32 0.95 -3.29
CA TYR A 75 5.52 0.50 -2.57
C TYR A 75 6.68 0.15 -3.53
N HIS A 76 6.33 -0.44 -4.68
CA HIS A 76 7.25 -0.84 -5.75
C HIS A 76 7.68 0.30 -6.68
N GLY A 77 7.20 1.53 -6.43
CA GLY A 77 7.55 2.71 -7.23
C GLY A 77 6.65 2.95 -8.43
N LEU A 78 5.54 2.22 -8.63
CA LEU A 78 4.66 2.41 -9.79
C LEU A 78 3.82 3.69 -9.62
N CYS A 79 3.84 4.58 -10.61
CA CYS A 79 3.12 5.84 -10.59
C CYS A 79 1.80 5.75 -11.37
N SER A 80 0.73 6.29 -10.79
CA SER A 80 -0.56 6.48 -11.48
C SER A 80 -0.54 7.76 -12.33
N ASN A 81 -1.46 7.88 -13.30
CA ASN A 81 -1.65 9.12 -14.06
C ASN A 81 -2.38 10.18 -13.23
N ILE A 82 -1.66 10.85 -12.32
CA ILE A 82 -2.28 11.83 -11.41
C ILE A 82 -2.87 13.01 -12.19
N ALA A 83 -2.21 13.45 -13.27
CA ALA A 83 -2.68 14.57 -14.08
C ALA A 83 -4.08 14.32 -14.67
N GLU A 84 -4.27 13.17 -15.32
CA GLU A 84 -5.56 12.79 -15.91
C GLU A 84 -6.66 12.61 -14.84
N ILE A 85 -6.31 12.00 -13.70
CA ILE A 85 -7.27 11.82 -12.59
C ILE A 85 -7.62 13.18 -11.95
N SER A 86 -6.65 14.09 -11.85
CA SER A 86 -6.85 15.44 -11.34
C SER A 86 -7.83 16.21 -12.22
N GLU A 87 -7.66 16.17 -13.54
CA GLU A 87 -8.57 16.81 -14.50
C GLU A 87 -10.00 16.29 -14.34
N LEU A 88 -10.16 14.96 -14.21
CA LEU A 88 -11.46 14.32 -13.97
C LEU A 88 -12.09 14.79 -12.66
N CYS A 89 -11.34 14.80 -11.56
CA CYS A 89 -11.80 15.26 -10.25
C CYS A 89 -12.25 16.73 -10.29
N HIS A 90 -11.45 17.59 -10.91
CA HIS A 90 -11.70 19.04 -10.98
C HIS A 90 -12.91 19.39 -11.85
N SER A 91 -13.20 18.58 -12.89
CA SER A 91 -14.40 18.75 -13.74
C SER A 91 -15.71 18.73 -12.96
N VAL A 92 -15.75 18.00 -11.82
CA VAL A 92 -16.92 17.87 -10.92
C VAL A 92 -16.70 18.51 -9.55
N ARG A 93 -15.61 19.29 -9.39
CA ARG A 93 -15.18 19.96 -8.15
C ARG A 93 -15.02 19.01 -6.96
N VAL A 94 -14.42 17.85 -7.20
CA VAL A 94 -14.03 16.89 -6.16
C VAL A 94 -12.53 17.05 -5.91
N PRO A 95 -12.06 17.17 -4.64
CA PRO A 95 -10.64 17.26 -4.36
C PRO A 95 -9.93 15.92 -4.56
N LEU A 96 -8.70 15.98 -5.08
CA LEU A 96 -7.81 14.84 -5.21
C LEU A 96 -6.75 14.85 -4.08
N ILE A 97 -6.74 13.78 -3.30
CA ILE A 97 -5.76 13.52 -2.23
C ILE A 97 -4.82 12.42 -2.71
N VAL A 98 -3.52 12.65 -2.64
CA VAL A 98 -2.51 11.63 -2.98
C VAL A 98 -1.68 11.30 -1.75
N ASP A 99 -1.73 10.04 -1.35
CA ASP A 99 -0.76 9.42 -0.46
C ASP A 99 0.52 9.13 -1.26
N GLU A 100 1.44 10.09 -1.16
CA GLU A 100 2.77 10.09 -1.76
C GLU A 100 3.82 9.68 -0.70
N ALA A 101 3.45 8.83 0.25
CA ALA A 101 4.32 8.46 1.36
C ALA A 101 5.67 7.87 0.91
N HIS A 102 5.69 7.17 -0.22
CA HIS A 102 6.89 6.57 -0.81
C HIS A 102 7.52 7.43 -1.92
N GLY A 103 7.01 8.65 -2.18
CA GLY A 103 7.40 9.51 -3.29
C GLY A 103 7.90 10.90 -2.87
N ALA A 104 8.35 11.11 -1.63
CA ALA A 104 8.77 12.43 -1.15
C ALA A 104 9.95 13.05 -1.93
N HIS A 105 10.71 12.24 -2.67
CA HIS A 105 11.80 12.66 -3.55
C HIS A 105 11.36 12.98 -4.99
N LEU A 106 10.13 12.64 -5.38
CA LEU A 106 9.60 12.90 -6.72
C LEU A 106 9.57 14.42 -7.00
N GLY A 107 9.79 14.80 -8.26
CA GLY A 107 9.92 16.21 -8.67
C GLY A 107 11.24 16.90 -8.28
N LEU A 108 12.12 16.27 -7.47
CA LEU A 108 13.37 16.90 -7.03
C LEU A 108 14.54 16.76 -8.03
N HIS A 109 14.36 15.98 -9.09
CA HIS A 109 15.31 15.80 -10.20
C HIS A 109 14.55 15.48 -11.49
N ASN A 110 15.05 15.93 -12.63
CA ASN A 110 14.41 15.73 -13.96
C ASN A 110 14.30 14.27 -14.44
N GLN A 111 14.97 13.33 -13.77
CA GLN A 111 14.93 11.89 -14.08
C GLN A 111 14.01 11.13 -13.11
N LEU A 112 13.46 11.82 -12.11
CA LEU A 112 12.44 11.28 -11.24
C LEU A 112 11.06 11.66 -11.80
N PRO A 113 10.03 10.83 -11.59
CA PRO A 113 8.66 11.21 -11.87
C PRO A 113 8.29 12.56 -11.21
N PRO A 114 7.38 13.34 -11.80
CA PRO A 114 6.87 14.56 -11.17
C PRO A 114 6.15 14.24 -9.86
N SER A 115 6.17 15.19 -8.93
CA SER A 115 5.42 15.05 -7.68
C SER A 115 3.91 15.08 -7.91
N ALA A 116 3.13 14.62 -6.94
CA ALA A 116 1.67 14.64 -7.02
C ALA A 116 1.11 16.08 -7.17
N LEU A 117 1.70 17.06 -6.48
CA LEU A 117 1.26 18.46 -6.57
C LEU A 117 1.55 19.08 -7.93
N GLU A 118 2.70 18.77 -8.55
CA GLU A 118 3.02 19.22 -9.92
C GLU A 118 2.05 18.65 -10.96
N GLN A 119 1.43 17.51 -10.65
CA GLN A 119 0.41 16.85 -11.48
C GLN A 119 -1.03 17.28 -11.14
N GLY A 120 -1.22 18.28 -10.28
CA GLY A 120 -2.54 18.88 -10.02
C GLY A 120 -3.28 18.37 -8.78
N ALA A 121 -2.70 17.45 -7.99
CA ALA A 121 -3.31 17.04 -6.73
C ALA A 121 -3.54 18.24 -5.79
N ASP A 122 -4.67 18.22 -5.07
CA ASP A 122 -5.00 19.28 -4.10
C ASP A 122 -4.26 19.08 -2.77
N ILE A 123 -4.05 17.82 -2.38
CA ILE A 123 -3.28 17.42 -1.20
C ILE A 123 -2.29 16.32 -1.58
N SER A 124 -1.04 16.47 -1.15
CA SER A 124 -0.04 15.38 -1.13
C SER A 124 0.41 15.09 0.30
N ILE A 125 0.47 13.82 0.67
CA ILE A 125 0.90 13.34 1.98
C ILE A 125 2.21 12.58 1.81
N GLN A 126 3.30 13.09 2.37
CA GLN A 126 4.64 12.53 2.18
C GLN A 126 5.23 12.08 3.53
N SER A 127 5.65 10.82 3.60
CA SER A 127 6.42 10.32 4.74
C SER A 127 7.88 10.65 4.52
N THR A 128 8.30 11.85 4.93
CA THR A 128 9.65 12.37 4.73
C THR A 128 10.72 11.37 5.22
N HIS A 129 10.49 10.66 6.32
CA HIS A 129 11.45 9.71 6.88
C HIS A 129 11.62 8.42 6.07
N LYS A 130 10.68 8.08 5.17
CA LYS A 130 10.75 6.85 4.38
C LYS A 130 11.76 6.96 3.25
N VAL A 131 11.93 8.17 2.70
CA VAL A 131 12.68 8.34 1.43
C VAL A 131 13.66 9.51 1.46
N LEU A 132 13.47 10.46 2.39
CA LEU A 132 14.37 11.59 2.62
C LEU A 132 15.05 11.48 3.98
N CYS A 133 15.96 12.42 4.27
CA CYS A 133 16.86 12.40 5.43
C CYS A 133 16.25 12.95 6.72
N SER A 134 15.07 12.45 7.12
CA SER A 134 14.40 12.88 8.37
C SER A 134 14.15 11.71 9.32
N LEU A 135 13.89 12.01 10.60
CA LEU A 135 13.72 10.98 11.62
C LEU A 135 12.38 10.25 11.48
N THR A 136 12.34 8.95 11.78
CA THR A 136 11.12 8.13 11.80
C THR A 136 10.00 8.84 12.57
N GLN A 137 8.75 8.69 12.10
CA GLN A 137 7.55 9.41 12.54
C GLN A 137 7.36 10.81 11.95
N SER A 138 8.36 11.39 11.27
CA SER A 138 8.21 12.70 10.64
C SER A 138 7.62 12.61 9.22
N SER A 139 6.73 13.54 8.88
CA SER A 139 6.02 13.60 7.60
C SER A 139 5.62 15.03 7.27
N MET A 140 5.34 15.30 5.99
CA MET A 140 4.82 16.57 5.52
C MET A 140 3.47 16.37 4.81
N LEU A 141 2.56 17.31 5.02
CA LEU A 141 1.32 17.44 4.24
C LEU A 141 1.45 18.71 3.42
N HIS A 142 1.30 18.58 2.10
CA HIS A 142 1.39 19.68 1.16
C HIS A 142 0.01 19.95 0.56
N MET A 143 -0.29 21.22 0.32
CA MET A 143 -1.57 21.67 -0.24
C MET A 143 -1.35 22.59 -1.43
N SER A 144 -2.09 22.36 -2.50
CA SER A 144 -2.17 23.24 -3.67
C SER A 144 -3.61 23.69 -3.91
N GLY A 145 -3.77 24.79 -4.64
CA GLY A 145 -5.08 25.34 -4.98
C GLY A 145 -5.93 25.77 -3.77
N ASN A 146 -7.24 25.85 -4.03
CA ASN A 146 -8.25 26.37 -3.11
C ASN A 146 -9.51 25.47 -2.99
N ILE A 147 -9.54 24.27 -3.61
CA ILE A 147 -10.68 23.35 -3.51
C ILE A 147 -10.85 22.86 -2.07
N VAL A 148 -9.74 22.62 -1.37
CA VAL A 148 -9.74 22.20 0.03
C VAL A 148 -9.55 23.39 0.97
N ASP A 149 -10.46 23.49 1.94
CA ASP A 149 -10.41 24.50 3.01
C ASP A 149 -9.20 24.27 3.94
N ARG A 150 -8.28 25.23 3.93
CA ARG A 150 -7.05 25.23 4.74
C ARG A 150 -7.33 25.30 6.25
N ASP A 151 -8.38 26.01 6.66
CA ASP A 151 -8.74 26.12 8.07
C ASP A 151 -9.34 24.80 8.57
N ARG A 152 -10.08 24.07 7.73
CA ARG A 152 -10.53 22.71 8.06
C ARG A 152 -9.36 21.74 8.21
N ILE A 153 -8.32 21.86 7.39
CA ILE A 153 -7.09 21.08 7.53
C ILE A 153 -6.40 21.40 8.86
N SER A 154 -6.19 22.69 9.16
CA SER A 154 -5.59 23.15 10.42
C SER A 154 -6.31 22.61 11.66
N ARG A 155 -7.65 22.75 11.70
CA ARG A 155 -8.48 22.20 12.79
C ARG A 155 -8.40 20.67 12.88
N SER A 156 -8.33 19.98 11.75
CA SER A 156 -8.20 18.52 11.72
C SER A 156 -6.84 18.04 12.26
N LEU A 157 -5.77 18.78 11.96
CA LEU A 157 -4.42 18.49 12.46
C LEU A 157 -4.34 18.64 13.98
N GLN A 158 -5.01 19.64 14.56
CA GLN A 158 -5.06 19.85 16.01
C GLN A 158 -5.68 18.67 16.78
N ILE A 159 -6.52 17.84 16.13
CA ILE A 159 -7.10 16.63 16.74
C ILE A 159 -6.08 15.49 16.78
N LEU A 160 -5.19 15.40 15.77
CA LEU A 160 -4.28 14.28 15.59
C LEU A 160 -2.88 14.52 16.18
N GLN A 161 -2.45 15.77 16.21
CA GLN A 161 -1.12 16.15 16.65
C GLN A 161 -1.07 16.35 18.16
N SER A 162 0.08 16.01 18.76
CA SER A 162 0.36 16.35 20.16
C SER A 162 0.41 17.86 20.35
N SER A 163 -0.14 18.36 21.46
CA SER A 163 0.05 19.75 21.90
C SER A 163 1.51 20.07 22.29
N SER A 164 2.36 19.05 22.40
CA SER A 164 3.79 19.16 22.68
C SER A 164 4.56 18.33 21.64
N PRO A 165 4.78 18.87 20.43
CA PRO A 165 5.48 18.14 19.37
C PRO A 165 6.96 17.94 19.73
N SER A 166 7.56 16.86 19.20
CA SER A 166 9.00 16.65 19.34
C SER A 166 9.77 17.63 18.47
N TYR A 167 10.52 18.53 19.11
CA TYR A 167 11.36 19.50 18.40
C TYR A 167 12.46 18.81 17.58
N LEU A 168 12.92 17.63 18.00
CA LEU A 168 13.87 16.84 17.21
C LEU A 168 13.28 16.40 15.87
N LEU A 169 12.01 15.96 15.86
CA LEU A 169 11.33 15.60 14.61
C LEU A 169 11.16 16.84 13.72
N LEU A 170 10.73 17.97 14.28
CA LEU A 170 10.58 19.22 13.55
C LEU A 170 11.92 19.73 12.98
N SER A 171 12.99 19.71 13.76
CA SER A 171 14.33 20.08 13.30
C SER A 171 14.84 19.14 12.20
N SER A 172 14.53 17.84 12.26
CA SER A 172 14.92 16.92 11.19
C SER A 172 14.20 17.20 9.87
N LEU A 173 12.93 17.62 9.92
CA LEU A 173 12.17 18.05 8.75
C LEU A 173 12.75 19.35 8.16
N ASP A 174 13.08 20.32 9.00
CA ASP A 174 13.68 21.58 8.53
C ASP A 174 15.09 21.39 7.96
N ALA A 175 15.91 20.55 8.60
CA ALA A 175 17.23 20.17 8.06
C ALA A 175 17.11 19.46 6.71
N THR A 176 16.13 18.57 6.56
CA THR A 176 15.83 17.92 5.26
C THR A 176 15.47 18.97 4.21
N ARG A 177 14.53 19.88 4.53
CA ARG A 177 14.15 20.99 3.62
C ARG A 177 15.36 21.84 3.21
N ALA A 178 16.24 22.17 4.15
CA ALA A 178 17.46 22.94 3.88
C ALA A 178 18.38 22.19 2.90
N GLN A 179 18.67 20.91 3.15
CA GLN A 179 19.49 20.06 2.27
C GLN A 179 18.93 20.03 0.84
N LEU A 180 17.62 19.86 0.69
CA LEU A 180 16.95 19.85 -0.62
C LEU A 180 17.07 21.20 -1.34
N SER A 181 16.94 22.31 -0.61
CA SER A 181 17.02 23.65 -1.18
C SER A 181 18.44 24.03 -1.64
N GLU A 182 19.47 23.53 -0.96
CA GLU A 182 20.88 23.83 -1.29
C GLU A 182 21.39 23.03 -2.50
N ASN A 183 20.79 21.86 -2.78
CA ASN A 183 21.28 20.90 -3.78
C ASN A 183 20.23 20.61 -4.86
N ARG A 184 19.44 21.62 -5.26
CA ARG A 184 18.32 21.45 -6.19
C ARG A 184 18.79 20.83 -7.50
N GLY A 185 18.15 19.74 -7.89
CA GLY A 185 18.40 19.05 -9.16
C GLY A 185 19.67 18.21 -9.23
N THR A 186 20.54 18.21 -8.21
CA THR A 186 21.79 17.42 -8.21
C THR A 186 21.88 16.38 -7.10
N LEU A 187 21.13 16.57 -6.00
CA LEU A 187 21.21 15.72 -4.81
C LEU A 187 21.03 14.23 -5.12
N PHE A 188 20.13 13.89 -6.04
CA PHE A 188 19.81 12.51 -6.39
C PHE A 188 20.61 11.94 -7.57
N SER A 189 21.41 12.75 -8.28
CA SER A 189 22.05 12.30 -9.54
C SER A 189 22.92 11.06 -9.35
N ARG A 190 23.70 11.01 -8.25
CA ARG A 190 24.54 9.84 -7.92
C ARG A 190 23.69 8.60 -7.66
N THR A 191 22.67 8.70 -6.80
CA THR A 191 21.81 7.55 -6.46
C THR A 191 21.03 7.06 -7.66
N ILE A 192 20.57 7.95 -8.54
CA ILE A 192 19.93 7.60 -9.80
C ILE A 192 20.89 6.81 -10.70
N ASN A 193 22.12 7.29 -10.89
CA ASN A 193 23.14 6.57 -11.67
C ASN A 193 23.43 5.18 -11.09
N LEU A 194 23.61 5.08 -9.77
CA LEU A 194 23.79 3.81 -9.08
C LEU A 194 22.61 2.85 -9.28
N SER A 195 21.38 3.37 -9.30
CA SER A 195 20.19 2.56 -9.57
C SER A 195 20.15 2.05 -11.01
N VAL A 196 20.49 2.91 -11.98
CA VAL A 196 20.57 2.53 -13.39
C VAL A 196 21.63 1.44 -13.58
N ASP A 197 22.82 1.61 -12.99
CA ASP A 197 23.90 0.62 -13.05
C ASP A 197 23.47 -0.70 -12.42
N ALA A 198 22.86 -0.66 -11.23
CA ALA A 198 22.35 -1.85 -10.55
C ALA A 198 21.31 -2.59 -11.42
N ARG A 199 20.36 -1.87 -12.01
CA ARG A 199 19.34 -2.45 -12.90
C ARG A 199 19.95 -3.13 -14.10
N GLN A 200 20.90 -2.47 -14.77
CA GLN A 200 21.56 -3.02 -15.96
C GLN A 200 22.32 -4.30 -15.61
N LEU A 201 23.12 -4.27 -14.54
CA LEU A 201 23.90 -5.43 -14.09
C LEU A 201 23.01 -6.61 -13.66
N ILE A 202 21.86 -6.34 -13.04
CA ILE A 202 20.93 -7.39 -12.59
C ILE A 202 20.17 -8.01 -13.76
N LYS A 203 19.79 -7.23 -14.77
CA LYS A 203 19.13 -7.72 -15.99
C LYS A 203 19.97 -8.74 -16.76
N GLU A 204 21.29 -8.64 -16.66
CA GLU A 204 22.24 -9.57 -17.29
C GLU A 204 22.35 -10.91 -16.54
N ILE A 205 21.79 -11.02 -15.33
CA ILE A 205 21.86 -12.23 -14.52
C ILE A 205 20.81 -13.23 -15.00
N HIS A 206 21.27 -14.41 -15.43
CA HIS A 206 20.41 -15.47 -15.92
C HIS A 206 19.34 -15.87 -14.88
N GLY A 207 18.08 -15.99 -15.34
CA GLY A 207 16.95 -16.42 -14.52
C GLY A 207 16.41 -15.38 -13.55
N VAL A 208 16.88 -14.13 -13.60
CA VAL A 208 16.36 -13.02 -12.80
C VAL A 208 15.54 -12.08 -13.69
N THR A 209 14.50 -11.47 -13.14
CA THR A 209 13.68 -10.48 -13.84
C THR A 209 13.69 -9.17 -13.05
N VAL A 210 13.72 -8.01 -13.71
CA VAL A 210 13.61 -6.69 -13.06
C VAL A 210 12.26 -6.09 -13.43
N LEU A 211 11.56 -5.50 -12.46
CA LEU A 211 10.27 -4.86 -12.71
C LEU A 211 10.44 -3.63 -13.61
N GLU A 212 9.62 -3.55 -14.64
CA GLU A 212 9.60 -2.47 -15.62
C GLU A 212 8.19 -1.88 -15.79
N PRO A 213 8.05 -0.61 -16.23
CA PRO A 213 6.74 0.01 -16.47
C PRO A 213 5.86 -0.81 -17.42
N SER A 214 6.46 -1.46 -18.42
CA SER A 214 5.77 -2.34 -19.38
C SER A 214 5.08 -3.55 -18.75
N SER A 215 5.35 -3.85 -17.47
CA SER A 215 4.66 -4.90 -16.71
C SER A 215 3.23 -4.52 -16.33
N PHE A 216 2.84 -3.24 -16.48
CA PHE A 216 1.55 -2.69 -16.12
C PHE A 216 1.06 -1.70 -17.19
N PRO A 217 -0.01 -1.99 -17.96
CA PRO A 217 -0.46 -1.10 -19.03
C PRO A 217 -0.82 0.32 -18.60
N ASN A 218 -1.30 0.52 -17.37
CA ASN A 218 -1.68 1.86 -16.87
C ASN A 218 -0.56 2.56 -16.09
N CYS A 219 0.65 2.01 -16.06
CA CYS A 219 1.79 2.61 -15.37
C CYS A 219 2.45 3.68 -16.22
N CYS A 220 2.32 4.95 -15.83
CA CYS A 220 2.92 6.07 -16.58
C CYS A 220 4.42 6.22 -16.33
N ALA A 221 4.89 5.89 -15.13
CA ALA A 221 6.28 5.96 -14.75
C ALA A 221 6.58 5.00 -13.59
N ILE A 222 7.85 4.62 -13.44
CA ILE A 222 8.34 3.91 -12.26
C ILE A 222 9.41 4.76 -11.59
N ASP A 223 9.36 4.85 -10.26
CA ASP A 223 10.42 5.45 -9.46
C ASP A 223 11.72 4.67 -9.68
N PRO A 224 12.76 5.28 -10.29
CA PRO A 224 14.00 4.57 -10.55
C PRO A 224 14.68 4.14 -9.25
N LEU A 225 14.38 4.77 -8.10
CA LEU A 225 14.98 4.42 -6.81
C LEU A 225 14.32 3.23 -6.10
N ARG A 226 13.26 2.65 -6.69
CA ARG A 226 12.60 1.41 -6.23
C ARG A 226 12.93 0.26 -7.16
N LEU A 227 13.90 -0.57 -6.77
CA LEU A 227 14.37 -1.69 -7.56
C LEU A 227 13.65 -2.97 -7.12
N THR A 228 12.71 -3.46 -7.93
CA THR A 228 12.04 -4.75 -7.67
C THR A 228 12.61 -5.83 -8.57
N VAL A 229 12.98 -6.96 -7.97
CA VAL A 229 13.66 -8.09 -8.61
C VAL A 229 12.85 -9.37 -8.38
N GLY A 230 12.57 -10.09 -9.46
CA GLY A 230 11.81 -11.33 -9.49
C GLY A 230 12.70 -12.56 -9.60
N PHE A 231 12.40 -13.58 -8.79
CA PHE A 231 13.22 -14.80 -8.67
C PHE A 231 12.52 -16.09 -9.09
N TRP A 232 11.24 -16.02 -9.50
CA TRP A 232 10.44 -17.19 -9.87
C TRP A 232 11.03 -18.05 -10.99
N ARG A 233 11.79 -17.47 -11.92
CA ARG A 233 12.48 -18.20 -12.98
C ARG A 233 13.67 -19.03 -12.48
N LEU A 234 14.18 -18.73 -11.28
CA LEU A 234 15.14 -19.57 -10.56
C LEU A 234 14.46 -20.68 -9.75
N GLY A 235 13.12 -20.68 -9.66
CA GLY A 235 12.38 -21.59 -8.77
C GLY A 235 12.46 -21.20 -7.30
N LEU A 236 12.88 -19.97 -7.00
CA LEU A 236 12.97 -19.41 -5.65
C LEU A 236 11.80 -18.46 -5.39
N SER A 237 11.28 -18.51 -4.18
CA SER A 237 10.45 -17.45 -3.63
C SER A 237 11.30 -16.21 -3.29
N GLY A 238 10.66 -15.05 -3.18
CA GLY A 238 11.36 -13.85 -2.70
C GLY A 238 11.83 -13.98 -1.25
N TYR A 239 11.15 -14.77 -0.41
CA TYR A 239 11.59 -15.10 0.96
C TYR A 239 12.89 -15.91 0.97
N GLU A 240 12.99 -16.97 0.15
CA GLU A 240 14.23 -17.76 0.02
C GLU A 240 15.38 -16.90 -0.54
N ALA A 241 15.08 -15.97 -1.46
CA ALA A 241 16.07 -15.03 -1.98
C ALA A 241 16.55 -14.03 -0.90
N ASP A 242 15.63 -13.48 -0.10
CA ASP A 242 15.94 -12.58 1.01
C ASP A 242 16.82 -13.24 2.07
N ASP A 243 16.51 -14.46 2.49
CA ASP A 243 17.31 -15.22 3.46
C ASP A 243 18.77 -15.36 3.04
N VAL A 244 19.02 -15.65 1.75
CA VAL A 244 20.38 -15.79 1.22
C VAL A 244 21.06 -14.43 1.07
N LEU A 245 20.34 -13.41 0.60
CA LEU A 245 20.89 -12.06 0.46
C LEU A 245 21.27 -11.48 1.82
N TYR A 246 20.46 -11.72 2.85
CA TYR A 246 20.74 -11.31 4.22
C TYR A 246 21.86 -12.16 4.84
N GLY A 247 21.75 -13.49 4.81
CA GLY A 247 22.69 -14.38 5.48
C GLY A 247 24.11 -14.33 4.91
N ASP A 248 24.23 -14.39 3.58
CA ASP A 248 25.54 -14.53 2.92
C ASP A 248 26.15 -13.19 2.51
N HIS A 249 25.29 -12.19 2.26
CA HIS A 249 25.73 -10.88 1.77
C HIS A 249 25.36 -9.75 2.72
N GLY A 250 24.60 -9.97 3.80
CA GLY A 250 24.17 -8.92 4.73
C GLY A 250 23.21 -7.89 4.13
N VAL A 251 22.67 -8.14 2.93
CA VAL A 251 21.79 -7.22 2.21
C VAL A 251 20.39 -7.32 2.82
N VAL A 252 19.87 -6.19 3.29
CA VAL A 252 18.52 -6.09 3.85
C VAL A 252 17.60 -5.57 2.76
N CYS A 253 16.53 -6.31 2.50
CA CYS A 253 15.53 -5.93 1.54
C CYS A 253 14.48 -5.00 2.17
N GLU A 254 13.92 -4.11 1.36
CA GLU A 254 12.92 -3.15 1.82
C GLU A 254 11.53 -3.81 1.92
N LEU A 255 11.19 -4.66 0.93
CA LEU A 255 9.96 -5.41 0.87
C LEU A 255 10.24 -6.78 0.25
N VAL A 256 9.74 -7.83 0.88
CA VAL A 256 9.90 -9.21 0.42
C VAL A 256 8.51 -9.74 0.05
N GLU A 257 8.36 -10.40 -1.07
CA GLU A 257 7.09 -10.98 -1.50
C GLU A 257 7.32 -12.39 -2.03
N ASN A 258 6.23 -13.09 -2.35
CA ASN A 258 6.31 -14.48 -2.77
C ASN A 258 7.16 -14.66 -4.04
N GLN A 259 7.03 -13.77 -5.04
CA GLN A 259 7.73 -13.88 -6.32
C GLN A 259 8.93 -12.92 -6.45
N SER A 260 8.96 -11.86 -5.63
CA SER A 260 9.87 -10.74 -5.82
C SER A 260 10.37 -10.14 -4.52
N VAL A 261 11.41 -9.33 -4.65
CA VAL A 261 12.00 -8.54 -3.57
C VAL A 261 12.23 -7.12 -4.08
N THR A 262 11.87 -6.12 -3.28
CA THR A 262 12.10 -4.70 -3.59
C THR A 262 13.20 -4.13 -2.69
N PHE A 263 14.05 -3.32 -3.31
CA PHE A 263 15.11 -2.55 -2.67
C PHE A 263 14.84 -1.06 -2.82
N ALA A 264 15.10 -0.30 -1.75
CA ALA A 264 15.07 1.16 -1.77
C ALA A 264 16.50 1.69 -1.88
N LEU A 265 16.81 2.40 -2.96
CA LEU A 265 18.06 3.13 -3.10
C LEU A 265 17.84 4.57 -2.61
N ASN A 266 18.76 5.07 -1.79
CA ASN A 266 18.62 6.37 -1.13
C ASN A 266 19.94 7.17 -1.19
N LEU A 267 19.96 8.37 -0.61
CA LEU A 267 21.12 9.25 -0.61
C LEU A 267 22.36 8.68 0.11
N GLY A 268 22.17 7.71 1.01
CA GLY A 268 23.25 6.97 1.67
C GLY A 268 23.76 5.76 0.87
N THR A 269 23.16 5.46 -0.29
CA THR A 269 23.58 4.35 -1.13
C THR A 269 24.89 4.67 -1.84
N CYS A 270 25.79 3.69 -1.91
CA CYS A 270 27.08 3.82 -2.56
C CYS A 270 27.43 2.55 -3.36
N GLU A 271 28.51 2.62 -4.13
CA GLU A 271 28.93 1.62 -5.11
C GLU A 271 29.14 0.24 -4.46
N LYS A 272 29.70 0.19 -3.25
CA LYS A 272 29.87 -1.06 -2.48
C LYS A 272 28.54 -1.75 -2.17
N HIS A 273 27.47 -0.99 -1.93
CA HIS A 273 26.15 -1.56 -1.65
C HIS A 273 25.57 -2.19 -2.91
N VAL A 274 25.69 -1.50 -4.06
CA VAL A 274 25.27 -2.02 -5.36
C VAL A 274 26.06 -3.27 -5.73
N GLN A 275 27.38 -3.25 -5.60
CA GLN A 275 28.23 -4.40 -5.87
C GLN A 275 27.85 -5.62 -5.00
N ARG A 276 27.58 -5.40 -3.71
CA ARG A 276 27.16 -6.46 -2.79
C ARG A 276 25.82 -7.06 -3.19
N LEU A 277 24.84 -6.22 -3.54
CA LEU A 277 23.54 -6.68 -4.06
C LEU A 277 23.69 -7.51 -5.34
N VAL A 278 24.39 -6.97 -6.35
CA VAL A 278 24.60 -7.64 -7.64
C VAL A 278 25.34 -8.97 -7.44
N SER A 279 26.37 -9.00 -6.58
CA SER A 279 27.11 -10.22 -6.26
C SER A 279 26.22 -11.28 -5.61
N GLY A 280 25.38 -10.88 -4.65
CA GLY A 280 24.43 -11.78 -3.99
C GLY A 280 23.42 -12.40 -4.97
N ILE A 281 22.84 -11.58 -5.85
CA ILE A 281 21.91 -12.07 -6.88
C ILE A 281 22.62 -12.99 -7.88
N LYS A 282 23.86 -12.70 -8.27
CA LYS A 282 24.65 -13.59 -9.14
C LYS A 282 24.88 -14.95 -8.49
N GLN A 283 25.25 -14.97 -7.20
CA GLN A 283 25.46 -16.23 -6.48
C GLN A 283 24.17 -17.04 -6.36
N LEU A 284 23.03 -16.39 -6.10
CA LEU A 284 21.71 -17.02 -6.12
C LEU A 284 21.40 -17.70 -7.45
N SER A 285 21.64 -17.01 -8.56
CA SER A 285 21.46 -17.55 -9.91
C SER A 285 22.34 -18.79 -10.18
N VAL A 286 23.62 -18.74 -9.78
CA VAL A 286 24.55 -19.86 -9.92
C VAL A 286 24.13 -21.07 -9.08
N ARG A 287 23.79 -20.86 -7.79
CA ARG A 287 23.35 -21.94 -6.89
C ARG A 287 22.08 -22.63 -7.40
N SER A 288 21.11 -21.84 -7.86
CA SER A 288 19.84 -22.37 -8.37
C SER A 288 20.02 -23.15 -9.68
N SER A 289 21.02 -22.79 -10.49
CA SER A 289 21.36 -23.52 -11.70
C SER A 289 21.97 -24.91 -11.41
N ILE A 290 22.63 -25.06 -10.26
CA ILE A 290 23.26 -26.32 -9.82
C ILE A 290 22.24 -27.23 -9.09
N GLY A 291 21.23 -26.65 -8.43
CA GLY A 291 20.27 -27.36 -7.58
C GLY A 291 19.02 -27.93 -8.25
N LYS A 292 18.91 -27.95 -9.59
CA LYS A 292 17.71 -28.44 -10.30
C LYS A 292 17.59 -29.98 -10.30
N ILE A 293 17.23 -30.56 -9.14
CA ILE A 293 16.49 -31.82 -9.01
C ILE A 293 15.47 -31.61 -7.89
N ASN A 294 14.36 -30.94 -8.18
CA ASN A 294 13.04 -31.34 -7.71
C ASN A 294 12.01 -30.35 -8.26
N ASP A 295 11.13 -30.92 -9.07
CA ASP A 295 9.97 -30.31 -9.68
C ASP A 295 9.01 -29.89 -8.56
N ARG A 296 9.14 -28.65 -8.05
CA ARG A 296 8.09 -28.04 -7.23
C ARG A 296 6.96 -27.71 -8.20
N GLY A 297 6.03 -28.65 -8.31
CA GLY A 297 4.85 -28.56 -9.15
C GLY A 297 4.21 -27.18 -9.07
N SER A 298 3.96 -26.61 -10.24
CA SER A 298 3.20 -25.38 -10.43
C SER A 298 1.82 -25.53 -9.78
N CYS A 299 1.69 -25.06 -8.54
CA CYS A 299 0.40 -24.84 -7.91
C CYS A 299 -0.13 -23.49 -8.39
N ASN A 300 -0.61 -23.47 -9.65
CA ASN A 300 -1.27 -22.34 -10.31
C ASN A 300 -2.67 -22.07 -9.72
N HIS A 301 -2.71 -21.64 -8.46
CA HIS A 301 -3.86 -20.90 -7.95
C HIS A 301 -3.39 -19.49 -7.57
N HIS A 302 -3.44 -18.62 -8.58
CA HIS A 302 -3.30 -17.18 -8.39
C HIS A 302 -4.52 -16.67 -7.63
N PHE A 303 -4.35 -16.42 -6.33
CA PHE A 303 -5.37 -15.81 -5.51
C PHE A 303 -5.14 -14.30 -5.55
N GLU A 304 -5.84 -13.59 -6.43
CA GLU A 304 -5.84 -12.12 -6.35
C GLU A 304 -6.54 -11.73 -5.04
N PRO A 305 -5.94 -10.86 -4.20
CA PRO A 305 -6.47 -10.59 -2.86
C PRO A 305 -7.72 -9.71 -2.84
N PHE A 306 -8.09 -9.07 -3.97
CA PHE A 306 -8.92 -7.86 -3.97
C PHE A 306 -10.27 -7.96 -4.70
N VAL A 307 -10.75 -9.16 -5.00
CA VAL A 307 -11.81 -9.32 -6.03
C VAL A 307 -13.22 -9.05 -5.52
N GLU A 308 -13.49 -9.20 -4.22
CA GLU A 308 -14.85 -9.06 -3.69
C GLU A 308 -14.88 -8.13 -2.48
N THR A 309 -15.57 -6.99 -2.64
CA THR A 309 -15.93 -6.09 -1.54
C THR A 309 -17.42 -6.26 -1.23
N ASN A 310 -17.73 -6.66 -0.01
CA ASN A 310 -19.11 -6.76 0.47
C ASN A 310 -19.22 -6.04 1.81
N THR A 311 -19.29 -4.72 1.73
CA THR A 311 -19.40 -3.83 2.89
C THR A 311 -20.82 -3.86 3.44
N ARG A 312 -20.99 -4.32 4.69
CA ARG A 312 -22.27 -4.31 5.42
C ARG A 312 -22.35 -3.24 6.48
N MET A 313 -21.20 -2.77 6.96
CA MET A 313 -21.07 -1.67 7.90
C MET A 313 -19.93 -0.78 7.42
N SER A 314 -20.04 0.53 7.64
CA SER A 314 -18.90 1.41 7.45
C SER A 314 -17.75 1.03 8.40
N PRO A 315 -16.49 1.36 8.08
CA PRO A 315 -15.36 1.12 8.99
C PRO A 315 -15.61 1.70 10.38
N ARG A 316 -16.24 2.88 10.47
CA ARG A 316 -16.61 3.52 11.74
C ARG A 316 -17.64 2.70 12.52
N GLU A 317 -18.72 2.28 11.88
CA GLU A 317 -19.75 1.48 12.54
C GLU A 317 -19.18 0.15 13.05
N ALA A 318 -18.38 -0.54 12.24
CA ALA A 318 -17.74 -1.79 12.62
C ALA A 318 -16.76 -1.59 13.79
N PHE A 319 -15.99 -0.49 13.78
CA PHE A 319 -15.09 -0.13 14.86
C PHE A 319 -15.83 0.02 16.20
N PHE A 320 -17.00 0.66 16.23
CA PHE A 320 -17.79 0.84 17.45
C PHE A 320 -18.84 -0.25 17.72
N ALA A 321 -18.98 -1.23 16.82
CA ALA A 321 -19.90 -2.34 17.00
C ALA A 321 -19.51 -3.22 18.19
N ARG A 322 -20.50 -3.86 18.81
CA ARG A 322 -20.27 -5.03 19.68
C ARG A 322 -19.64 -6.13 18.85
N LYS A 323 -18.65 -6.82 19.41
CA LYS A 323 -17.90 -7.88 18.72
C LYS A 323 -17.85 -9.13 19.57
N ARG A 324 -17.66 -10.27 18.90
CA ARG A 324 -17.43 -11.57 19.52
C ARG A 324 -16.38 -12.34 18.74
N ARG A 325 -15.67 -13.24 19.40
CA ARG A 325 -14.74 -14.17 18.76
C ARG A 325 -15.51 -15.36 18.20
N VAL A 326 -15.14 -15.82 17.02
CA VAL A 326 -15.63 -17.06 16.40
C VAL A 326 -14.45 -17.90 15.94
N SER A 327 -14.67 -19.21 15.82
CA SER A 327 -13.67 -20.09 15.22
C SER A 327 -13.45 -19.73 13.74
N ILE A 328 -12.28 -20.07 13.20
CA ILE A 328 -11.95 -19.81 11.80
C ILE A 328 -12.91 -20.52 10.83
N THR A 329 -13.49 -21.65 11.24
CA THR A 329 -14.47 -22.42 10.45
C THR A 329 -15.85 -21.77 10.41
N GLU A 330 -16.18 -20.89 11.37
CA GLU A 330 -17.49 -20.25 11.50
C GLU A 330 -17.48 -18.78 11.07
N CYS A 331 -16.33 -18.24 10.65
CA CYS A 331 -16.18 -16.82 10.35
C CYS A 331 -16.67 -16.44 8.95
N ILE A 332 -16.70 -17.39 8.00
CA ILE A 332 -17.15 -17.14 6.62
C ILE A 332 -18.59 -16.63 6.61
N GLY A 333 -18.82 -15.56 5.84
CA GLY A 333 -20.13 -14.92 5.75
C GLY A 333 -20.47 -14.00 6.93
N ARG A 334 -19.58 -13.84 7.92
CA ARG A 334 -19.76 -12.89 9.03
C ARG A 334 -19.12 -11.55 8.71
N ILE A 335 -19.61 -10.49 9.36
CA ILE A 335 -19.03 -9.15 9.25
C ILE A 335 -17.73 -9.11 10.07
N SER A 336 -16.60 -8.83 9.41
CA SER A 336 -15.31 -8.71 10.07
C SER A 336 -15.33 -7.60 11.11
N GLY A 337 -14.80 -7.89 12.29
CA GLY A 337 -14.50 -6.90 13.33
C GLY A 337 -13.04 -6.47 13.32
N GLU A 338 -12.21 -7.06 12.45
CA GLU A 338 -10.75 -6.93 12.45
C GLU A 338 -10.21 -6.48 11.09
N LEU A 339 -9.17 -5.65 11.16
CA LEU A 339 -8.38 -5.22 10.03
C LEU A 339 -7.18 -6.15 9.92
N ILE A 340 -7.26 -7.19 9.09
CA ILE A 340 -6.22 -8.22 9.02
C ILE A 340 -5.40 -8.04 7.75
N CYS A 341 -4.09 -7.93 7.93
CA CYS A 341 -3.12 -7.78 6.85
C CYS A 341 -2.04 -8.87 6.98
N PRO A 342 -1.74 -9.63 5.91
CA PRO A 342 -0.46 -10.33 5.84
C PRO A 342 0.65 -9.30 5.57
N TYR A 343 1.74 -9.42 6.29
CA TYR A 343 2.93 -8.62 6.12
C TYR A 343 4.15 -9.50 5.87
N PRO A 344 4.96 -9.16 4.86
CA PRO A 344 4.72 -8.17 3.79
C PRO A 344 3.58 -8.56 2.82
N PRO A 345 2.92 -7.61 2.09
CA PRO A 345 3.16 -6.16 2.04
C PRO A 345 2.35 -5.30 3.03
N GLY A 346 1.49 -5.89 3.87
CA GLY A 346 0.70 -5.16 4.86
C GLY A 346 -0.58 -4.53 4.32
N ILE A 347 -1.07 -5.02 3.17
CA ILE A 347 -2.34 -4.57 2.58
C ILE A 347 -3.52 -5.31 3.25
N PRO A 348 -4.60 -4.61 3.64
CA PRO A 348 -5.75 -5.24 4.29
C PRO A 348 -6.47 -6.25 3.39
N VAL A 349 -6.53 -7.51 3.86
CA VAL A 349 -7.35 -8.56 3.26
C VAL A 349 -8.76 -8.49 3.81
N THR A 350 -8.90 -8.30 5.13
CA THR A 350 -10.20 -8.01 5.75
C THR A 350 -10.20 -6.57 6.24
N ILE A 351 -11.29 -5.84 5.98
CA ILE A 351 -11.55 -4.53 6.57
C ILE A 351 -12.76 -4.66 7.51
N PRO A 352 -12.72 -4.08 8.73
CA PRO A 352 -13.87 -4.08 9.62
C PRO A 352 -15.11 -3.55 8.92
N GLY A 353 -16.21 -4.31 8.99
CA GLY A 353 -17.49 -3.98 8.35
C GLY A 353 -17.74 -4.69 7.03
N GLU A 354 -16.74 -5.36 6.46
CA GLU A 354 -16.90 -6.23 5.29
C GLU A 354 -17.24 -7.67 5.70
N ILE A 355 -17.92 -8.39 4.81
CA ILE A 355 -18.09 -9.85 4.95
C ILE A 355 -16.77 -10.57 4.74
N ILE A 356 -16.44 -11.47 5.67
CA ILE A 356 -15.30 -12.39 5.52
C ILE A 356 -15.65 -13.42 4.44
N THR A 357 -14.92 -13.37 3.33
CA THR A 357 -15.09 -14.31 2.21
C THR A 357 -14.16 -15.50 2.33
N GLU A 358 -14.56 -16.63 1.74
CA GLU A 358 -13.74 -17.85 1.69
C GLU A 358 -12.40 -17.58 0.98
N ARG A 359 -12.44 -16.81 -0.12
CA ARG A 359 -11.25 -16.43 -0.87
C ARG A 359 -10.27 -15.62 -0.03
N GLY A 360 -10.75 -14.61 0.71
CA GLY A 360 -9.91 -13.78 1.58
C GLY A 360 -9.28 -14.59 2.72
N LEU A 361 -10.07 -15.47 3.35
CA LEU A 361 -9.57 -16.35 4.40
C LEU A 361 -8.50 -17.33 3.88
N ASN A 362 -8.76 -17.98 2.75
CA ASN A 362 -7.80 -18.90 2.13
C ASN A 362 -6.49 -18.21 1.77
N TYR A 363 -6.55 -16.97 1.30
CA TYR A 363 -5.37 -16.15 1.04
C TYR A 363 -4.57 -15.87 2.32
N LEU A 364 -5.21 -15.47 3.42
CA LEU A 364 -4.54 -15.25 4.71
C LEU A 364 -3.85 -16.51 5.23
N LEU A 365 -4.54 -17.65 5.18
CA LEU A 365 -3.99 -18.93 5.62
C LEU A 365 -2.80 -19.36 4.74
N LYS A 366 -2.86 -19.14 3.42
CA LYS A 366 -1.75 -19.40 2.50
C LYS A 366 -0.56 -18.49 2.79
N ALA A 367 -0.79 -17.18 2.95
CA ALA A 367 0.25 -16.21 3.27
C ALA A 367 0.99 -16.59 4.57
N LYS A 368 0.24 -16.96 5.62
CA LYS A 368 0.79 -17.43 6.88
C LYS A 368 1.64 -18.70 6.72
N ARG A 369 1.17 -19.70 5.97
CA ARG A 369 1.94 -20.93 5.68
C ARG A 369 3.24 -20.63 4.93
N ASN A 370 3.26 -19.59 4.11
CA ASN A 370 4.44 -19.14 3.39
C ASN A 370 5.38 -18.26 4.24
N GLY A 371 5.10 -18.08 5.53
CA GLY A 371 5.96 -17.34 6.45
C GLY A 371 5.62 -15.85 6.61
N ALA A 372 4.55 -15.36 5.99
CA ALA A 372 4.10 -13.98 6.22
C ALA A 372 3.59 -13.82 7.66
N ALA A 373 3.98 -12.71 8.30
CA ALA A 373 3.44 -12.31 9.58
C ALA A 373 1.99 -11.83 9.40
N ILE A 374 1.08 -12.22 10.30
CA ILE A 374 -0.29 -11.73 10.28
C ILE A 374 -0.44 -10.59 11.29
N SER A 375 -0.75 -9.40 10.79
CA SER A 375 -0.96 -8.20 11.58
C SER A 375 -2.44 -7.86 11.71
N GLY A 376 -2.83 -7.30 12.85
CA GLY A 376 -4.19 -6.82 13.12
C GLY A 376 -5.24 -7.89 13.45
N ALA A 377 -4.89 -9.18 13.35
CA ALA A 377 -5.68 -10.26 13.91
C ALA A 377 -5.47 -10.36 15.43
N SER A 378 -6.55 -10.51 16.21
CA SER A 378 -6.43 -10.75 17.66
C SER A 378 -5.89 -12.14 18.01
N ASP A 379 -5.88 -13.05 17.04
CA ASP A 379 -5.26 -14.36 17.11
C ASP A 379 -4.33 -14.51 15.90
N SER A 380 -3.02 -14.34 16.14
CA SER A 380 -2.00 -14.43 15.10
C SER A 380 -1.93 -15.82 14.46
N GLU A 381 -2.44 -16.85 15.15
CA GLU A 381 -2.48 -18.19 14.60
C GLU A 381 -3.63 -18.38 13.60
N LEU A 382 -4.55 -17.43 13.50
CA LEU A 382 -5.77 -17.52 12.70
C LEU A 382 -6.61 -18.77 13.05
N SER A 383 -6.60 -19.20 14.32
CA SER A 383 -7.54 -20.23 14.81
C SER A 383 -8.93 -19.65 15.09
N SER A 384 -8.99 -18.33 15.29
CA SER A 384 -10.19 -17.57 15.55
C SER A 384 -10.10 -16.16 14.95
N ILE A 385 -11.26 -15.54 14.69
CA ILE A 385 -11.37 -14.16 14.21
C ILE A 385 -12.44 -13.43 15.02
N VAL A 386 -12.27 -12.12 15.23
CA VAL A 386 -13.30 -11.29 15.86
C VAL A 386 -14.24 -10.74 14.79
N VAL A 387 -15.54 -10.95 14.99
CA VAL A 387 -16.62 -10.53 14.09
C VAL A 387 -17.55 -9.55 14.79
N CYS A 388 -18.17 -8.66 14.01
CA CYS A 388 -19.23 -7.79 14.51
C CYS A 388 -20.48 -8.61 14.82
N CYS A 389 -21.11 -8.34 15.97
CA CYS A 389 -22.45 -8.85 16.24
C CYS A 389 -23.43 -8.08 15.35
N GLU A 390 -24.18 -8.79 14.52
CA GLU A 390 -25.25 -8.17 13.75
C GLU A 390 -26.25 -7.51 14.71
N LYS A 391 -26.57 -6.23 14.46
CA LYS A 391 -27.79 -5.67 15.03
C LYS A 391 -28.93 -6.40 14.33
N PHE A 392 -29.67 -7.24 15.06
CA PHE A 392 -31.02 -7.58 14.62
C PHE A 392 -31.76 -6.25 14.42
N SER A 393 -31.93 -5.84 13.16
CA SER A 393 -32.82 -4.76 12.81
C SER A 393 -34.21 -5.21 13.24
N ARG A 394 -34.70 -4.64 14.34
CA ARG A 394 -36.12 -4.70 14.72
C ARG A 394 -36.93 -4.07 13.58
N ILE A 395 -37.31 -4.88 12.61
CA ILE A 395 -38.55 -4.86 11.80
C ILE A 395 -38.52 -6.19 11.02
N GLY A 396 -39.39 -7.14 11.42
CA GLY A 396 -39.73 -8.31 10.60
C GLY A 396 -39.42 -9.71 11.18
N LEU A 397 -40.13 -10.09 12.25
CA LEU A 397 -40.70 -11.43 12.55
C LEU A 397 -39.92 -12.76 12.29
N LEU A 398 -39.91 -13.57 13.38
CA LEU A 398 -39.75 -15.04 13.52
C LEU A 398 -38.30 -15.56 13.39
N GLU A 399 -37.72 -16.37 14.29
CA GLU A 399 -38.22 -17.34 15.29
C GLU A 399 -37.34 -17.32 16.57
N GLU A 400 -37.93 -17.71 17.70
CA GLU A 400 -37.25 -17.97 18.97
C GLU A 400 -36.31 -19.17 18.84
N ASP A 401 -35.01 -18.98 19.07
CA ASP A 401 -34.13 -20.08 19.46
C ASP A 401 -33.81 -19.98 20.95
N ALA A 402 -34.16 -21.07 21.62
CA ALA A 402 -34.14 -21.26 23.05
C ALA A 402 -32.74 -21.02 23.64
N PHE A 403 -32.68 -20.14 24.63
CA PHE A 403 -31.65 -20.20 25.66
C PHE A 403 -31.89 -21.47 26.47
N ASP A 404 -31.17 -22.53 26.16
CA ASP A 404 -31.10 -23.69 27.03
C ASP A 404 -30.21 -23.37 28.24
N LYS A 405 -30.79 -23.54 29.42
CA LYS A 405 -30.09 -23.46 30.71
C LYS A 405 -29.47 -24.82 30.98
N GLY A 406 -28.15 -24.86 31.11
CA GLY A 406 -27.39 -25.95 31.71
C GLY A 406 -26.21 -25.40 32.47
#